data_AF-A0A917CWG8-F1
#
_entry.id   AF-A0A917CWG8-F1
#
_cell.length_a   1.000
_cell.length_b   1.000
_cell.length_c   1.000
_cell.angle_alpha   90.00
_cell.angle_beta   90.00
_cell.angle_gamma   90.00
#
_symmetry.space_group_name_H-M   'P 1'
#
loop_
_entity.id
_entity.type
_entity.pdbx_description
1 polymer ?
#
loop_
_entity_poly.entity_id
_entity_poly.type
_entity_poly.pdbx_seq_one_letter_code
_entity_poly.pdbx_strand_id
1 'polypeptide(L)'
;MKTITKPTPIRLLIASGTIAAVLMLLLMLRYSGQIEPARKVQLWLTTADQSNLLTPKTPLAFAPSEDTQKLTIDVNSEQRYQTMDGFGAAATGSSAYLIKQQLSAEQREQLMKELFTDTGISLSFVRHTIGASDYSVTSDGQPASYTYDDVEEGKDYELEHFSVEKDADVIWLLREIKRKNSQMKLMGTPWSAPAWMKYAGERTLNGWYLDYNDPAVYEAYARYFVKYIQAYEAKGLPIYAMTIQNEPGFTTADYPSMSMGAEE
;
A
#
# COMPACT_ATOMS: atom_id res chain seq x y z
N MET A 1 -36.53 87.90 -34.24
CA MET A 1 -36.07 87.29 -32.97
C MET A 1 -35.67 85.84 -33.26
N LYS A 2 -34.36 85.59 -33.22
CA LYS A 2 -33.57 84.32 -33.28
C LYS A 2 -34.14 83.07 -33.97
N THR A 3 -33.51 82.71 -35.09
CA THR A 3 -33.40 81.37 -35.66
C THR A 3 -32.53 80.46 -34.77
N ILE A 4 -32.96 79.22 -34.54
CA ILE A 4 -32.16 78.15 -33.92
C ILE A 4 -32.30 76.88 -34.75
N THR A 5 -31.21 76.48 -35.38
CA THR A 5 -31.01 75.18 -36.04
C THR A 5 -30.68 74.11 -34.99
N LYS A 6 -31.33 72.95 -35.05
CA LYS A 6 -31.00 71.77 -34.23
C LYS A 6 -29.90 70.93 -34.92
N PRO A 7 -28.88 70.45 -34.20
CA PRO A 7 -27.85 69.58 -34.77
C PRO A 7 -28.30 68.11 -34.85
N THR A 8 -27.87 67.45 -35.91
CA THR A 8 -28.07 66.01 -36.24
C THR A 8 -27.25 65.10 -35.31
N PRO A 9 -27.76 63.94 -34.85
CA PRO A 9 -27.02 63.06 -33.94
C PRO A 9 -26.13 62.09 -34.72
N ILE A 10 -24.88 62.48 -35.02
CA ILE A 10 -23.90 61.59 -35.67
C ILE A 10 -22.89 60.99 -34.67
N ARG A 11 -22.89 61.44 -33.40
CA ARG A 11 -21.84 61.03 -32.43
C ARG A 11 -22.09 59.73 -31.66
N LEU A 12 -23.24 59.06 -31.81
CA LEU A 12 -23.55 57.84 -31.03
C LEU A 12 -23.19 56.52 -31.73
N LEU A 13 -22.98 56.50 -33.05
CA LEU A 13 -22.73 55.25 -33.78
C LEU A 13 -21.28 54.74 -33.73
N ILE A 14 -20.30 55.61 -33.49
CA ILE A 14 -18.87 55.24 -33.54
C ILE A 14 -18.45 54.52 -32.25
N ALA A 15 -19.00 54.91 -31.09
CA ALA A 15 -18.64 54.30 -29.80
C ALA A 15 -19.23 52.89 -29.61
N SER A 16 -20.38 52.58 -30.20
CA SER A 16 -21.00 51.25 -30.14
C SER A 16 -20.27 50.21 -30.98
N GLY A 17 -19.69 50.63 -32.12
CA GLY A 17 -18.95 49.73 -33.02
C GLY A 17 -17.62 49.24 -32.43
N THR A 18 -16.88 50.13 -31.74
CA THR A 18 -15.61 49.77 -31.08
C THR A 18 -15.82 48.89 -29.87
N ILE A 19 -16.87 49.11 -29.08
CA ILE A 19 -17.19 48.27 -27.91
C ILE A 19 -17.61 46.86 -28.38
N ALA A 20 -18.43 46.75 -29.43
CA ALA A 20 -18.82 45.46 -29.99
C ALA A 20 -17.63 44.69 -30.58
N ALA A 21 -16.71 45.36 -31.28
CA ALA A 21 -15.50 44.75 -31.82
C ALA A 21 -14.53 44.27 -30.73
N VAL A 22 -14.36 45.04 -29.64
CA VAL A 22 -13.54 44.64 -28.49
C VAL A 22 -14.18 43.47 -27.72
N LEU A 23 -15.50 43.46 -27.55
CA LEU A 23 -16.21 42.32 -26.96
C LEU A 23 -16.14 41.06 -27.82
N MET A 24 -16.23 41.17 -29.15
CA MET A 24 -16.02 40.04 -30.07
C MET A 24 -14.58 39.54 -30.02
N LEU A 25 -13.58 40.42 -29.96
CA LEU A 25 -12.18 40.05 -29.84
C LEU A 25 -11.91 39.36 -28.50
N LEU A 26 -12.47 39.87 -27.40
CA LEU A 26 -12.39 39.25 -26.07
C LEU A 26 -13.16 37.91 -26.00
N LEU A 27 -14.27 37.76 -26.73
CA LEU A 27 -14.94 36.47 -26.88
C LEU A 27 -14.10 35.50 -27.71
N MET A 28 -13.47 35.94 -28.79
CA MET A 28 -12.59 35.10 -29.61
C MET A 28 -11.30 34.70 -28.87
N LEU A 29 -10.75 35.57 -28.02
CA LEU A 29 -9.65 35.22 -27.11
C LEU A 29 -10.08 34.32 -25.93
N ARG A 30 -11.38 34.26 -25.60
CA ARG A 30 -11.93 33.25 -24.67
C ARG A 30 -12.33 31.95 -25.39
N TYR A 31 -12.52 31.99 -26.70
CA TYR A 31 -12.84 30.86 -27.58
C TYR A 31 -11.64 30.33 -28.37
N SER A 32 -10.42 30.83 -28.11
CA SER A 32 -9.24 30.01 -28.26
C SER A 32 -9.38 28.92 -27.21
N GLY A 33 -10.11 27.86 -27.55
CA GLY A 33 -10.29 26.70 -26.71
C GLY A 33 -8.92 26.36 -26.16
N GLN A 34 -8.82 26.27 -24.84
CA GLN A 34 -7.66 25.65 -24.23
C GLN A 34 -7.57 24.29 -24.92
N ILE A 35 -6.62 24.16 -25.85
CA ILE A 35 -6.32 22.88 -26.48
C ILE A 35 -5.81 22.07 -25.31
N GLU A 36 -6.71 21.28 -24.73
CA GLU A 36 -6.35 20.23 -23.77
C GLU A 36 -5.16 19.52 -24.39
N PRO A 37 -3.99 19.51 -23.73
CA PRO A 37 -2.81 18.89 -24.30
C PRO A 37 -3.19 17.46 -24.68
N ALA A 38 -2.88 17.08 -25.93
CA ALA A 38 -3.24 15.78 -26.45
C ALA A 38 -2.88 14.71 -25.42
N ARG A 39 -3.87 13.90 -24.99
CA ARG A 39 -3.65 12.85 -24.00
C ARG A 39 -2.55 11.94 -24.52
N LYS A 40 -1.50 11.72 -23.73
CA LYS A 40 -0.40 10.82 -24.06
C LYS A 40 -0.43 9.61 -23.15
N VAL A 41 -0.05 8.47 -23.69
CA VAL A 41 0.14 7.24 -22.92
C VAL A 41 1.58 7.23 -22.41
N GLN A 42 1.75 7.23 -21.09
CA GLN A 42 3.05 7.04 -20.46
C GLN A 42 3.41 5.55 -20.48
N LEU A 43 4.69 5.24 -20.72
CA LEU A 43 5.17 3.87 -20.91
C LEU A 43 6.44 3.65 -20.10
N TRP A 44 6.48 2.54 -19.38
CA TRP A 44 7.67 2.02 -18.70
C TRP A 44 7.97 0.62 -19.24
N LEU A 45 9.25 0.30 -19.40
CA LEU A 45 9.71 -0.97 -19.94
C LEU A 45 10.71 -1.65 -19.01
N THR A 46 10.49 -2.93 -18.74
CA THR A 46 11.47 -3.83 -18.14
C THR A 46 11.68 -5.01 -19.09
N THR A 47 12.93 -5.37 -19.39
CA THR A 47 13.26 -6.50 -20.27
C THR A 47 14.05 -7.56 -19.49
N ALA A 48 13.87 -8.83 -19.86
CA ALA A 48 14.52 -9.96 -19.18
C ALA A 48 16.06 -9.92 -19.30
N ASP A 49 16.58 -9.34 -20.38
CA ASP A 49 18.01 -9.11 -20.61
C ASP A 49 18.57 -7.90 -19.84
N GLN A 50 17.73 -7.23 -19.04
CA GLN A 50 18.05 -6.05 -18.23
C GLN A 50 18.51 -4.83 -19.04
N SER A 51 18.36 -4.83 -20.38
CA SER A 51 18.62 -3.64 -21.20
C SER A 51 17.68 -2.47 -20.84
N ASN A 52 16.54 -2.78 -20.23
CA ASN A 52 15.62 -1.83 -19.64
C ASN A 52 15.20 -2.31 -18.25
N LEU A 53 15.30 -1.44 -17.26
CA LEU A 53 14.90 -1.68 -15.88
C LEU A 53 13.95 -0.56 -15.45
N LEU A 54 12.64 -0.82 -15.54
CA LEU A 54 11.57 0.15 -15.30
C LEU A 54 11.83 1.50 -16.01
N THR A 55 12.35 1.44 -17.23
CA THR A 55 12.85 2.61 -17.93
C THR A 55 11.69 3.37 -18.57
N PRO A 56 11.51 4.68 -18.27
CA PRO A 56 10.49 5.48 -18.93
C PRO A 56 10.80 5.60 -20.43
N LYS A 57 9.76 5.47 -21.26
CA LYS A 57 9.84 5.59 -22.71
C LYS A 57 9.14 6.84 -23.18
N THR A 58 9.44 7.24 -24.42
CA THR A 58 8.76 8.36 -25.08
C THR A 58 7.25 8.14 -25.03
N PRO A 59 6.48 9.06 -24.43
CA PRO A 59 5.04 8.90 -24.34
C PRO A 59 4.40 8.81 -25.73
N LEU A 60 3.48 7.87 -25.90
CA LEU A 60 2.81 7.63 -27.17
C LEU A 60 1.62 8.57 -27.33
N ALA A 61 1.45 9.12 -28.53
CA ALA A 61 0.25 9.86 -28.89
C ALA A 61 -0.80 8.89 -29.46
N PHE A 62 -2.08 9.17 -29.21
CA PHE A 62 -3.14 8.47 -29.91
C PHE A 62 -3.06 8.78 -31.41
N ALA A 63 -3.20 7.73 -32.22
CA ALA A 63 -3.22 7.81 -33.67
C ALA A 63 -4.30 6.86 -34.22
N PRO A 64 -4.83 7.13 -35.41
CA PRO A 64 -5.69 6.18 -36.11
C PRO A 64 -4.98 4.83 -36.27
N SER A 65 -5.73 3.73 -36.20
CA SER A 65 -5.18 2.42 -36.51
C SER A 65 -4.90 2.33 -38.02
N GLU A 66 -3.62 2.17 -38.39
CA GLU A 66 -3.20 2.11 -39.79
C GLU A 66 -3.14 0.68 -40.35
N ASP A 67 -3.30 -0.35 -39.50
CA ASP A 67 -3.08 -1.74 -39.91
C ASP A 67 -3.98 -2.73 -39.17
N THR A 68 -4.87 -3.40 -39.90
CA THR A 68 -5.81 -4.41 -39.37
C THR A 68 -5.18 -5.79 -39.19
N GLN A 69 -3.91 -5.99 -39.59
CA GLN A 69 -3.21 -7.27 -39.47
C GLN A 69 -2.41 -7.42 -38.17
N LYS A 70 -2.33 -6.38 -37.33
CA LYS A 70 -1.63 -6.43 -36.05
C LYS A 70 -2.53 -6.94 -34.93
N LEU A 71 -1.93 -7.64 -33.98
CA LEU A 71 -2.60 -7.98 -32.71
C LEU A 71 -3.10 -6.70 -32.06
N THR A 72 -4.42 -6.60 -31.93
CA THR A 72 -5.10 -5.46 -31.30
C THR A 72 -5.74 -5.94 -30.01
N ILE A 73 -5.52 -5.17 -28.93
CA ILE A 73 -6.13 -5.41 -27.62
C ILE A 73 -7.12 -4.27 -27.37
N ASP A 74 -8.41 -4.60 -27.36
CA ASP A 74 -9.47 -3.64 -27.11
C ASP A 74 -9.88 -3.64 -25.63
N VAL A 75 -9.94 -2.44 -25.04
CA VAL A 75 -10.34 -2.26 -23.64
C VAL A 75 -11.79 -1.76 -23.59
N ASN A 76 -12.72 -2.63 -23.18
CA ASN A 76 -14.11 -2.25 -22.98
C ASN A 76 -14.31 -1.59 -21.60
N SER A 77 -14.43 -0.25 -21.61
CA SER A 77 -14.66 0.54 -20.40
C SER A 77 -16.10 0.48 -19.85
N GLU A 78 -16.98 -0.41 -20.32
CA GLU A 78 -18.29 -0.67 -19.72
C GLU A 78 -18.30 -2.00 -18.93
N GLN A 79 -17.36 -2.89 -19.23
CA GLN A 79 -17.19 -4.14 -18.49
C GLN A 79 -16.34 -3.89 -17.24
N ARG A 80 -16.85 -4.27 -16.07
CA ARG A 80 -16.18 -4.09 -14.77
C ARG A 80 -15.94 -5.45 -14.10
N TYR A 81 -14.86 -5.51 -13.33
CA TYR A 81 -14.50 -6.66 -12.50
C TYR A 81 -14.26 -6.19 -11.06
N GLN A 82 -13.26 -6.75 -10.37
CA GLN A 82 -12.89 -6.35 -9.02
C GLN A 82 -12.32 -4.94 -8.96
N THR A 83 -12.45 -4.31 -7.78
CA THR A 83 -11.66 -3.14 -7.42
C THR A 83 -10.30 -3.58 -6.89
N MET A 84 -9.24 -2.86 -7.24
CA MET A 84 -7.89 -3.17 -6.80
C MET A 84 -7.59 -2.49 -5.46
N ASP A 85 -7.25 -3.29 -4.46
CA ASP A 85 -6.91 -2.74 -3.14
C ASP A 85 -5.54 -2.09 -3.09
N GLY A 86 -4.57 -2.67 -3.79
CA GLY A 86 -3.21 -2.16 -3.88
C GLY A 86 -2.23 -3.24 -4.30
N PHE A 87 -0.96 -2.85 -4.38
CA PHE A 87 0.15 -3.73 -4.71
C PHE A 87 1.32 -3.41 -3.78
N GLY A 88 2.12 -4.43 -3.46
CA GLY A 88 3.35 -4.23 -2.71
C GLY A 88 4.03 -5.52 -2.26
N ALA A 89 4.63 -5.48 -1.07
CA ALA A 89 5.58 -6.47 -0.58
C ALA A 89 5.43 -6.71 0.93
N ALA A 90 6.19 -7.66 1.45
CA ALA A 90 6.24 -7.95 2.89
C ALA A 90 7.28 -7.08 3.60
N ALA A 91 6.92 -6.52 4.75
CA ALA A 91 7.80 -5.91 5.73
C ALA A 91 8.08 -6.93 6.85
N THR A 92 9.08 -7.77 6.64
CA THR A 92 9.53 -8.78 7.63
C THR A 92 10.54 -8.20 8.61
N GLY A 93 10.86 -8.95 9.67
CA GLY A 93 11.94 -8.58 10.59
C GLY A 93 13.28 -8.38 9.88
N SER A 94 13.62 -9.27 8.94
CA SER A 94 14.83 -9.16 8.12
C SER A 94 14.82 -7.92 7.23
N SER A 95 13.71 -7.61 6.55
CA SER A 95 13.62 -6.38 5.75
C SER A 95 13.78 -5.13 6.62
N ALA A 96 13.13 -5.11 7.79
CA ALA A 96 13.26 -4.02 8.74
C ALA A 96 14.69 -3.86 9.25
N TYR A 97 15.35 -4.94 9.64
CA TYR A 97 16.75 -4.95 10.06
C TYR A 97 17.69 -4.43 8.96
N LEU A 98 17.58 -4.95 7.74
CA LEU A 98 18.43 -4.52 6.62
C LEU A 98 18.25 -3.03 6.32
N ILE A 99 17.00 -2.56 6.25
CA ILE A 99 16.70 -1.16 5.94
C ILE A 99 17.13 -0.22 7.08
N LYS A 100 16.91 -0.61 8.33
CA LYS A 100 17.16 0.23 9.51
C LYS A 100 18.62 0.21 9.95
N GLN A 101 19.28 -0.93 9.89
CA GLN A 101 20.60 -1.14 10.51
C GLN A 101 21.73 -1.19 9.49
N GLN A 102 21.47 -1.67 8.26
CA GLN A 102 22.53 -1.89 7.27
C GLN A 102 22.64 -0.77 6.22
N LEU A 103 21.56 -0.05 5.94
CA LEU A 103 21.60 1.10 5.03
C LEU A 103 21.96 2.39 5.76
N SER A 104 22.75 3.23 5.09
CA SER A 104 22.94 4.63 5.51
C SER A 104 21.60 5.39 5.51
N ALA A 105 21.55 6.53 6.19
CA ALA A 105 20.34 7.37 6.21
C ALA A 105 19.93 7.80 4.79
N GLU A 106 20.90 8.12 3.93
CA GLU A 106 20.68 8.53 2.54
C GLU A 106 20.17 7.37 1.69
N GLN A 107 20.79 6.18 1.80
CA GLN A 107 20.36 4.99 1.06
C GLN A 107 18.94 4.57 1.45
N ARG A 108 18.64 4.61 2.74
CA ARG A 108 17.30 4.32 3.28
C ARG A 108 16.28 5.32 2.78
N GLU A 109 16.54 6.63 2.87
CA GLU A 109 15.61 7.64 2.39
C GLU A 109 15.35 7.50 0.88
N GLN A 110 16.40 7.20 0.09
CA GLN A 110 16.28 6.96 -1.34
C GLN A 110 15.41 5.73 -1.63
N LEU A 111 15.69 4.59 -0.99
CA LEU A 111 14.90 3.36 -1.11
C LEU A 111 13.42 3.60 -0.75
N MET A 112 13.16 4.31 0.35
CA MET A 112 11.80 4.59 0.80
C MET A 112 11.04 5.50 -0.18
N LYS A 113 11.72 6.45 -0.85
CA LYS A 113 11.11 7.23 -1.94
C LYS A 113 10.82 6.35 -3.16
N GLU A 114 11.80 5.59 -3.62
CA GLU A 114 11.64 4.72 -4.80
C GLU A 114 10.50 3.71 -4.63
N LEU A 115 10.28 3.19 -3.43
CA LEU A 115 9.23 2.20 -3.19
C LEU A 115 7.86 2.83 -2.92
N PHE A 116 7.78 3.92 -2.15
CA PHE A 116 6.51 4.34 -1.52
C PHE A 116 6.01 5.72 -1.95
N THR A 117 6.72 6.46 -2.81
CA THR A 117 6.26 7.77 -3.31
C THR A 117 5.96 7.76 -4.81
N ASP A 118 5.32 8.83 -5.28
CA ASP A 118 4.94 9.09 -6.68
C ASP A 118 6.14 9.31 -7.62
N THR A 119 7.28 9.71 -7.06
CA THR A 119 8.57 9.73 -7.77
C THR A 119 9.13 8.32 -8.01
N GLY A 120 8.53 7.29 -7.41
CA GLY A 120 8.92 5.89 -7.49
C GLY A 120 7.76 4.99 -7.97
N ILE A 121 7.67 3.77 -7.44
CA ILE A 121 6.65 2.78 -7.84
C ILE A 121 5.37 2.84 -7.00
N SER A 122 5.29 3.75 -6.00
CA SER A 122 4.08 4.01 -5.22
C SER A 122 3.37 2.75 -4.69
N LEU A 123 4.11 1.85 -4.04
CA LEU A 123 3.49 0.72 -3.35
C LEU A 123 2.42 1.23 -2.38
N SER A 124 1.32 0.50 -2.28
CA SER A 124 0.09 0.92 -1.60
C SER A 124 -0.48 -0.15 -0.66
N PHE A 125 0.14 -1.33 -0.63
CA PHE A 125 -0.25 -2.43 0.25
C PHE A 125 1.00 -3.12 0.81
N VAL A 126 1.08 -3.30 2.12
CA VAL A 126 2.19 -3.98 2.79
C VAL A 126 1.66 -5.06 3.71
N ARG A 127 2.25 -6.26 3.61
CA ARG A 127 2.03 -7.37 4.56
C ARG A 127 3.13 -7.35 5.62
N HIS A 128 2.82 -7.62 6.89
CA HIS A 128 3.80 -7.88 7.94
C HIS A 128 3.39 -9.09 8.76
N THR A 129 4.32 -9.54 9.59
CA THR A 129 4.16 -10.73 10.42
C THR A 129 3.51 -10.35 11.75
N ILE A 130 2.58 -11.18 12.25
CA ILE A 130 2.06 -11.07 13.63
C ILE A 130 2.90 -12.03 14.47
N GLY A 131 3.87 -11.49 15.21
CA GLY A 131 4.95 -12.27 15.80
C GLY A 131 6.04 -12.60 14.76
N ALA A 132 6.81 -13.65 15.02
CA ALA A 132 7.91 -14.04 14.15
C ALA A 132 7.45 -14.80 12.88
N SER A 133 8.23 -14.69 11.81
CA SER A 133 8.25 -15.65 10.70
C SER A 133 9.63 -16.29 10.54
N ASP A 134 9.78 -17.10 9.50
CA ASP A 134 11.07 -17.55 8.95
C ASP A 134 12.05 -16.41 8.59
N TYR A 135 11.56 -15.20 8.37
CA TYR A 135 12.33 -13.97 8.11
C TYR A 135 12.28 -12.99 9.29
N SER A 136 12.17 -13.49 10.51
CA SER A 136 12.35 -12.67 11.71
C SER A 136 13.76 -12.79 12.25
N VAL A 137 14.30 -11.67 12.71
CA VAL A 137 15.65 -11.58 13.26
C VAL A 137 15.67 -10.81 14.57
N THR A 138 16.68 -11.09 15.37
CA THR A 138 17.08 -10.31 16.54
C THR A 138 17.70 -8.96 16.11
N SER A 139 17.94 -8.06 17.07
CA SER A 139 18.54 -6.75 16.82
C SER A 139 19.97 -6.81 16.24
N ASP A 140 20.66 -7.95 16.38
CA ASP A 140 21.98 -8.25 15.80
C ASP A 140 21.88 -9.12 14.52
N GLY A 141 20.68 -9.30 13.97
CA GLY A 141 20.46 -9.91 12.67
C GLY A 141 20.50 -11.45 12.65
N GLN A 142 20.43 -12.10 13.81
CA GLN A 142 20.33 -13.57 13.89
C GLN A 142 18.88 -14.03 13.76
N PRO A 143 18.59 -15.23 13.23
CA PRO A 143 17.23 -15.76 13.17
C PRO A 143 16.54 -15.76 14.53
N ALA A 144 15.27 -15.35 14.57
CA ALA A 144 14.50 -15.23 15.80
C ALA A 144 13.11 -15.87 15.66
N SER A 145 12.69 -16.58 16.69
CA SER A 145 11.33 -17.12 16.84
C SER A 145 10.70 -16.54 18.10
N TYR A 146 9.51 -16.00 17.98
CA TYR A 146 8.74 -15.43 19.08
C TYR A 146 7.28 -15.24 18.69
N THR A 147 6.43 -15.10 19.69
CA THR A 147 5.10 -14.52 19.57
C THR A 147 5.02 -13.27 20.44
N TYR A 148 3.86 -12.64 20.50
CA TYR A 148 3.64 -11.52 21.42
C TYR A 148 3.33 -11.98 22.84
N ASP A 149 3.09 -13.27 23.09
CA ASP A 149 2.63 -13.77 24.39
C ASP A 149 3.39 -15.06 24.77
N ASP A 150 4.72 -15.00 24.67
CA ASP A 150 5.58 -16.12 25.06
C ASP A 150 5.73 -16.17 26.59
N VAL A 151 5.35 -17.29 27.20
CA VAL A 151 5.55 -17.57 28.64
C VAL A 151 6.40 -18.83 28.83
N GLU A 152 7.24 -18.84 29.87
CA GLU A 152 8.14 -19.98 30.16
C GLU A 152 7.36 -21.23 30.58
N GLU A 153 6.32 -21.05 31.41
CA GLU A 153 5.50 -22.13 31.96
C GLU A 153 4.02 -21.73 32.01
N GLY A 154 3.13 -22.73 32.05
CA GLY A 154 1.69 -22.51 32.21
C GLY A 154 0.95 -22.12 30.93
N LYS A 155 -0.20 -21.48 31.10
CA LYS A 155 -1.06 -20.94 30.04
C LYS A 155 -1.47 -19.52 30.45
N ASP A 156 -1.51 -18.58 29.51
CA ASP A 156 -1.83 -17.17 29.76
C ASP A 156 -3.12 -16.75 29.02
N TYR A 157 -4.25 -17.30 29.46
CA TYR A 157 -5.54 -17.05 28.79
C TYR A 157 -5.96 -15.57 28.76
N GLU A 158 -5.46 -14.75 29.70
CA GLU A 158 -5.76 -13.32 29.79
C GLU A 158 -4.71 -12.44 29.09
N LEU A 159 -3.67 -13.06 28.52
CA LEU A 159 -2.60 -12.43 27.76
C LEU A 159 -1.91 -11.35 28.60
N GLU A 160 -1.59 -11.65 29.87
CA GLU A 160 -0.92 -10.76 30.81
C GLU A 160 0.49 -10.39 30.33
N HIS A 161 1.14 -11.27 29.57
CA HIS A 161 2.50 -11.08 29.04
C HIS A 161 2.53 -10.53 27.61
N PHE A 162 1.37 -10.19 27.04
CA PHE A 162 1.28 -9.70 25.67
C PHE A 162 2.11 -8.43 25.43
N SER A 163 3.00 -8.48 24.44
CA SER A 163 3.83 -7.35 24.03
C SER A 163 4.27 -7.44 22.57
N VAL A 164 4.09 -6.34 21.83
CA VAL A 164 4.60 -6.18 20.45
C VAL A 164 6.01 -5.57 20.41
N GLU A 165 6.70 -5.44 21.54
CA GLU A 165 8.01 -4.77 21.56
C GLU A 165 9.11 -5.55 20.82
N LYS A 166 8.95 -6.87 20.64
CA LYS A 166 9.83 -7.67 19.78
C LYS A 166 9.75 -7.26 18.30
N ASP A 167 8.71 -6.53 17.89
CA ASP A 167 8.54 -5.98 16.54
C ASP A 167 9.09 -4.55 16.38
N ALA A 168 9.89 -4.04 17.31
CA ALA A 168 10.32 -2.63 17.31
C ALA A 168 10.88 -2.14 15.94
N ASP A 169 11.65 -2.97 15.24
CA ASP A 169 12.18 -2.64 13.91
C ASP A 169 11.10 -2.69 12.82
N VAL A 170 10.20 -3.68 12.86
CA VAL A 170 9.05 -3.79 11.94
C VAL A 170 8.12 -2.60 12.10
N ILE A 171 7.74 -2.27 13.34
CA ILE A 171 6.93 -1.09 13.68
C ILE A 171 7.60 0.18 13.18
N TRP A 172 8.91 0.33 13.39
CA TRP A 172 9.65 1.49 12.87
C TRP A 172 9.55 1.57 11.34
N LEU A 173 9.77 0.47 10.62
CA LEU A 173 9.68 0.43 9.16
C LEU A 173 8.28 0.80 8.67
N LEU A 174 7.23 0.24 9.28
CA LEU A 174 5.84 0.52 8.92
C LEU A 174 5.47 1.99 9.14
N ARG A 175 6.01 2.63 10.19
CA ARG A 175 5.82 4.08 10.42
C ARG A 175 6.52 4.91 9.35
N GLU A 176 7.74 4.56 8.95
CA GLU A 176 8.43 5.22 7.84
C GLU A 176 7.65 5.08 6.53
N ILE A 177 7.11 3.88 6.24
CA ILE A 177 6.24 3.64 5.08
C ILE A 177 5.00 4.54 5.12
N LYS A 178 4.27 4.55 6.24
CA LYS A 178 3.08 5.41 6.42
C LYS A 178 3.41 6.90 6.29
N ARG A 179 4.62 7.32 6.64
CA ARG A 179 5.07 8.71 6.48
C ARG A 179 5.30 9.09 5.01
N LYS A 180 5.65 8.12 4.16
CA LYS A 180 5.76 8.31 2.69
C LYS A 180 4.42 8.18 1.99
N ASN A 181 3.59 7.24 2.42
CA ASN A 181 2.26 7.00 1.88
C ASN A 181 1.24 6.83 3.03
N SER A 182 0.51 7.90 3.36
CA SER A 182 -0.46 7.88 4.45
C SER A 182 -1.66 6.95 4.18
N GLN A 183 -1.94 6.66 2.91
CA GLN A 183 -3.01 5.76 2.47
C GLN A 183 -2.58 4.28 2.42
N MET A 184 -1.34 3.96 2.81
CA MET A 184 -0.83 2.60 2.81
C MET A 184 -1.75 1.63 3.57
N LYS A 185 -2.17 0.54 2.93
CA LYS A 185 -2.91 -0.55 3.57
C LYS A 185 -1.95 -1.53 4.22
N LEU A 186 -2.19 -1.88 5.49
CA LEU A 186 -1.37 -2.80 6.26
C LEU A 186 -2.12 -4.09 6.52
N MET A 187 -1.50 -5.22 6.20
CA MET A 187 -2.05 -6.55 6.46
C MET A 187 -1.17 -7.33 7.42
N GLY A 188 -1.74 -7.89 8.48
CA GLY A 188 -1.07 -8.80 9.40
C GLY A 188 -1.29 -10.27 9.03
N THR A 189 -0.32 -11.13 9.30
CA THR A 189 -0.49 -12.59 9.22
C THR A 189 0.39 -13.28 10.27
N PRO A 190 -0.16 -14.15 11.14
CA PRO A 190 0.66 -14.91 12.08
C PRO A 190 1.23 -16.16 11.40
N TRP A 191 2.40 -16.60 11.83
CA TRP A 191 2.93 -17.92 11.45
C TRP A 191 2.60 -18.99 12.48
N SER A 192 2.47 -18.61 13.74
CA SER A 192 2.18 -19.53 14.82
C SER A 192 1.46 -18.81 15.96
N ALA A 193 0.62 -19.52 16.68
CA ALA A 193 0.14 -19.09 17.99
C ALA A 193 1.25 -19.23 19.05
N PRO A 194 1.15 -18.55 20.20
CA PRO A 194 1.99 -18.80 21.36
C PRO A 194 2.11 -20.30 21.67
N ALA A 195 3.30 -20.74 22.03
CA ALA A 195 3.59 -22.16 22.23
C ALA A 195 2.62 -22.83 23.24
N TRP A 196 2.24 -22.11 24.29
CA TRP A 196 1.33 -22.64 25.33
C TRP A 196 -0.10 -22.93 24.82
N MET A 197 -0.48 -22.39 23.65
CA MET A 197 -1.76 -22.64 22.98
C MET A 197 -1.75 -23.91 22.10
N LYS A 198 -0.61 -24.61 21.97
CA LYS A 198 -0.49 -25.78 21.12
C LYS A 198 -1.06 -27.04 21.78
N TYR A 199 -1.61 -27.91 20.93
CA TYR A 199 -2.23 -29.16 21.36
C TYR A 199 -1.33 -30.04 22.22
N ALA A 200 -1.95 -30.77 23.15
CA ALA A 200 -1.30 -31.72 24.05
C ALA A 200 -0.16 -31.14 24.89
N GLY A 201 -0.20 -29.82 25.15
CA GLY A 201 0.81 -29.15 25.97
C GLY A 201 2.17 -29.00 25.28
N GLU A 202 2.22 -29.18 23.95
CA GLU A 202 3.40 -28.87 23.15
C GLU A 202 3.90 -27.44 23.44
N ARG A 203 5.23 -27.24 23.36
CA ARG A 203 5.90 -25.98 23.73
C ARG A 203 6.76 -25.41 22.60
N THR A 204 6.59 -25.91 21.38
CA THR A 204 7.24 -25.36 20.18
C THR A 204 6.36 -24.33 19.45
N LEU A 205 7.02 -23.37 18.81
CA LEU A 205 6.39 -22.49 17.81
C LEU A 205 6.34 -23.14 16.42
N ASN A 206 7.09 -24.22 16.21
CA ASN A 206 7.34 -24.81 14.90
C ASN A 206 6.41 -26.00 14.66
N GLY A 207 5.38 -25.79 13.84
CA GLY A 207 4.38 -26.78 13.47
C GLY A 207 3.25 -26.92 14.47
N TRP A 208 2.66 -28.12 14.51
CA TRP A 208 1.49 -28.44 15.32
C TRP A 208 0.24 -27.62 14.96
N TYR A 209 -0.81 -27.77 15.77
CA TYR A 209 -2.12 -27.15 15.65
C TYR A 209 -2.53 -26.58 17.02
N LEU A 210 -3.55 -25.71 17.03
CA LEU A 210 -4.10 -25.20 18.29
C LEU A 210 -4.70 -26.35 19.11
N ASP A 211 -4.73 -26.17 20.43
CA ASP A 211 -5.35 -27.14 21.33
C ASP A 211 -6.89 -27.13 21.19
N TYR A 212 -7.40 -27.88 20.21
CA TYR A 212 -8.85 -28.05 19.96
C TYR A 212 -9.63 -28.69 21.10
N ASN A 213 -8.95 -29.30 22.08
CA ASN A 213 -9.60 -29.85 23.27
C ASN A 213 -9.91 -28.78 24.32
N ASP A 214 -9.36 -27.56 24.16
CA ASP A 214 -9.48 -26.48 25.12
C ASP A 214 -10.10 -25.23 24.45
N PRO A 215 -11.44 -25.05 24.55
CA PRO A 215 -12.12 -23.89 23.96
C PRO A 215 -11.55 -22.53 24.44
N ALA A 216 -10.99 -22.47 25.64
CA ALA A 216 -10.40 -21.23 26.17
C ALA A 216 -9.14 -20.82 25.39
N VAL A 217 -8.48 -21.75 24.68
CA VAL A 217 -7.37 -21.44 23.77
C VAL A 217 -7.85 -20.64 22.56
N TYR A 218 -9.00 -20.98 21.96
CA TYR A 218 -9.55 -20.22 20.83
C TYR A 218 -9.98 -18.83 21.26
N GLU A 219 -10.59 -18.71 22.45
CA GLU A 219 -10.94 -17.41 23.01
C GLU A 219 -9.69 -16.55 23.27
N ALA A 220 -8.63 -17.14 23.85
CA ALA A 220 -7.38 -16.44 24.07
C ALA A 220 -6.69 -16.04 22.76
N TYR A 221 -6.72 -16.89 21.72
CA TYR A 221 -6.13 -16.57 20.43
C TYR A 221 -6.94 -15.48 19.68
N ALA A 222 -8.26 -15.47 19.81
CA ALA A 222 -9.08 -14.35 19.34
C ALA A 222 -8.72 -13.05 20.09
N ARG A 223 -8.55 -13.09 21.42
CA ARG A 223 -8.07 -11.94 22.21
C ARG A 223 -6.68 -11.49 21.78
N TYR A 224 -5.80 -12.41 21.39
CA TYR A 224 -4.44 -12.13 20.92
C TYR A 224 -4.47 -11.24 19.67
N PHE A 225 -5.34 -11.55 18.70
CA PHE A 225 -5.53 -10.71 17.53
C PHE A 225 -6.11 -9.33 17.85
N VAL A 226 -7.06 -9.24 18.79
CA VAL A 226 -7.61 -7.95 19.23
C VAL A 226 -6.51 -7.09 19.87
N LYS A 227 -5.71 -7.66 20.79
CA LYS A 227 -4.59 -6.94 21.42
C LYS A 227 -3.54 -6.49 20.39
N TYR A 228 -3.25 -7.33 19.39
CA TYR A 228 -2.37 -6.97 18.28
C TYR A 228 -2.90 -5.75 17.50
N ILE A 229 -4.16 -5.79 17.05
CA ILE A 229 -4.77 -4.69 16.28
C ILE A 229 -4.72 -3.39 17.09
N GLN A 230 -5.11 -3.44 18.36
CA GLN A 230 -5.12 -2.30 19.26
C GLN A 230 -3.70 -1.74 19.52
N ALA A 231 -2.72 -2.62 19.73
CA ALA A 231 -1.33 -2.22 19.97
C ALA A 231 -0.71 -1.53 18.75
N TYR A 232 -0.97 -2.03 17.54
CA TYR A 232 -0.52 -1.41 16.30
C TYR A 232 -1.25 -0.08 16.01
N GLU A 233 -2.56 -0.03 16.24
CA GLU A 233 -3.35 1.21 16.12
C GLU A 233 -2.84 2.30 17.08
N ALA A 234 -2.55 1.96 18.33
CA ALA A 234 -1.97 2.88 19.33
C ALA A 234 -0.60 3.43 18.91
N LYS A 235 0.12 2.74 18.02
CA LYS A 235 1.40 3.18 17.43
C LYS A 235 1.21 3.95 16.11
N GLY A 236 -0.04 4.24 15.72
CA GLY A 236 -0.39 4.97 14.49
C GLY A 236 -0.38 4.10 13.23
N LEU A 237 -0.52 2.78 13.39
CA LEU A 237 -0.48 1.79 12.31
C LEU A 237 -1.82 1.05 12.23
N PRO A 238 -2.91 1.68 11.74
CA PRO A 238 -4.18 1.00 11.62
C PRO A 238 -4.08 -0.18 10.65
N ILE A 239 -4.56 -1.35 11.09
CA ILE A 239 -4.54 -2.60 10.32
C ILE A 239 -5.75 -2.62 9.38
N TYR A 240 -5.50 -2.78 8.09
CA TYR A 240 -6.52 -2.86 7.05
C TYR A 240 -7.14 -4.26 6.98
N ALA A 241 -6.30 -5.29 7.07
CA ALA A 241 -6.73 -6.69 6.98
C ALA A 241 -5.82 -7.59 7.82
N MET A 242 -6.31 -8.79 8.12
CA MET A 242 -5.49 -9.87 8.65
C MET A 242 -5.94 -11.22 8.10
N THR A 243 -5.04 -12.18 8.08
CA THR A 243 -5.37 -13.61 7.97
C THR A 243 -5.26 -14.26 9.34
N ILE A 244 -5.94 -15.39 9.52
CA ILE A 244 -5.94 -16.13 10.79
C ILE A 244 -4.67 -16.98 10.92
N GLN A 245 -4.08 -17.44 9.81
CA GLN A 245 -2.88 -18.27 9.80
C GLN A 245 -2.15 -18.15 8.46
N ASN A 246 -0.81 -18.08 8.49
CA ASN A 246 0.04 -18.25 7.33
C ASN A 246 0.04 -19.72 6.88
N GLU A 247 -0.19 -19.98 5.60
CA GLU A 247 -0.03 -21.31 5.00
C GLU A 247 -0.60 -22.44 5.87
N PRO A 248 -1.91 -22.42 6.22
CA PRO A 248 -2.49 -23.30 7.23
C PRO A 248 -2.42 -24.81 6.89
N GLY A 249 -2.12 -25.15 5.62
CA GLY A 249 -1.83 -26.51 5.17
C GLY A 249 -0.36 -26.92 5.23
N PHE A 250 0.52 -26.09 5.81
CA PHE A 250 1.96 -26.31 5.87
C PHE A 250 2.49 -26.16 7.30
N THR A 251 3.40 -27.06 7.67
CA THR A 251 4.14 -27.02 8.94
C THR A 251 5.58 -27.49 8.72
N THR A 252 6.51 -26.94 9.48
CA THR A 252 7.91 -27.37 9.52
C THR A 252 8.45 -27.36 10.95
N ALA A 253 9.54 -28.08 11.18
CA ALA A 253 10.32 -28.04 12.42
C ALA A 253 11.34 -26.88 12.45
N ASP A 254 11.58 -26.20 11.33
CA ASP A 254 12.70 -25.25 11.19
C ASP A 254 12.38 -23.83 11.68
N TYR A 255 11.12 -23.40 11.54
CA TYR A 255 10.68 -22.04 11.85
C TYR A 255 9.21 -22.02 12.30
N PRO A 256 8.73 -20.90 12.87
CA PRO A 256 7.36 -20.81 13.38
C PRO A 256 6.36 -21.19 12.29
N SER A 257 5.49 -22.15 12.57
CA SER A 257 4.43 -22.57 11.65
C SER A 257 3.30 -23.21 12.45
N MET A 258 2.11 -23.28 11.88
CA MET A 258 0.95 -23.90 12.53
C MET A 258 -0.04 -24.36 11.48
N SER A 259 -0.49 -25.61 11.60
CA SER A 259 -1.60 -26.09 10.79
C SER A 259 -2.91 -25.59 11.38
N MET A 260 -3.84 -25.22 10.50
CA MET A 260 -5.21 -24.88 10.85
C MET A 260 -6.11 -25.50 9.78
N GLY A 261 -6.92 -26.48 10.17
CA GLY A 261 -7.82 -27.17 9.24
C GLY A 261 -8.89 -26.22 8.71
N ALA A 262 -9.52 -26.55 7.58
CA ALA A 262 -10.64 -25.74 7.08
C ALA A 262 -11.91 -25.84 7.95
N GLU A 263 -12.03 -26.90 8.78
CA GLU A 263 -13.12 -27.08 9.74
C GLU A 263 -12.91 -26.32 11.06
N GLU A 264 -11.67 -25.92 11.32
CA GLU A 264 -11.24 -25.17 12.49
C GLU A 264 -11.44 -23.65 12.29
#